data_AF-A0A4Y3R580-F1
#
_entry.id   AF-A0A4Y3R580-F1
#
_cell.length_a   1.000
_cell.length_b   1.000
_cell.length_c   1.000
_cell.angle_alpha   90.00
_cell.angle_beta   90.00
_cell.angle_gamma   90.00
#
_symmetry.space_group_name_H-M   'P 1'
#
loop_
_entity.id
_entity.type
_entity.pdbx_description
1 polymer ?
#
loop_
_entity_poly.entity_id
_entity_poly.type
_entity_poly.pdbx_seq_one_letter_code
_entity_poly.pdbx_strand_id
1 'polypeptide(L)'
;MTQSTGHSPPLPARLRPGWRQTFAAGRLLTRRLGRPLTPLTWPVVYALWAVPLLSARVRGGLLVCDGATVALAGFRPARRRRLTAAAGCAVATAAVAGLLAVVALPPLAVAAATFALGGPWPLALAVASLLAGALLLIELARCAPAFVQVWRARRTVRRLRGRGGDWYRAGLLAGPEGRPEALGRLRRHFLAWADEHGVGLVAFATGPRTARVYASVGFAPDAHRPTVLVRPASVPARGARERTG
;
A
#
# COMPACT_ATOMS: atom_id res chain seq x y z
N MET A 1 12.19 3.29 -31.84
CA MET A 1 11.01 3.12 -30.97
C MET A 1 10.79 1.63 -30.74
N THR A 2 11.38 1.07 -29.69
CA THR A 2 11.22 -0.34 -29.34
C THR A 2 9.90 -0.53 -28.62
N GLN A 3 8.99 -1.32 -29.20
CA GLN A 3 7.79 -1.79 -28.53
C GLN A 3 8.23 -2.54 -27.27
N SER A 4 7.94 -1.98 -26.09
CA SER A 4 8.05 -2.67 -24.80
C SER A 4 7.12 -3.89 -24.87
N THR A 5 7.71 -5.07 -25.14
CA THR A 5 7.04 -6.34 -24.95
C THR A 5 6.53 -6.32 -23.51
N GLY A 6 5.21 -6.48 -23.32
CA GLY A 6 4.50 -6.17 -22.08
C GLY A 6 4.81 -7.06 -20.86
N HIS A 7 6.07 -7.46 -20.70
CA HIS A 7 6.65 -8.18 -19.60
C HIS A 7 7.15 -7.18 -18.56
N SER A 8 6.59 -7.26 -17.35
CA SER A 8 7.14 -6.50 -16.23
C SER A 8 8.55 -7.02 -15.91
N PRO A 9 9.54 -6.13 -15.78
CA PRO A 9 10.91 -6.54 -15.49
C PRO A 9 10.97 -7.26 -14.14
N PRO A 10 11.72 -8.36 -14.00
CA PRO A 10 11.72 -9.15 -12.77
C PRO A 10 12.15 -8.31 -11.56
N LEU A 11 11.42 -8.41 -10.45
CA LEU A 11 11.88 -7.81 -9.19
C LEU A 11 13.11 -8.54 -8.65
N PRO A 12 14.06 -7.81 -8.02
CA PRO A 12 15.26 -8.41 -7.44
C PRO A 12 14.88 -9.47 -6.41
N ALA A 13 15.41 -10.69 -6.55
CA ALA A 13 15.09 -11.82 -5.67
C ALA A 13 15.36 -11.49 -4.19
N ARG A 14 16.46 -10.78 -3.92
CA ARG A 14 16.87 -10.31 -2.58
C ARG A 14 15.88 -9.37 -1.89
N LEU A 15 14.98 -8.73 -2.65
CA LEU A 15 13.98 -7.82 -2.11
C LEU A 15 12.59 -8.47 -2.04
N ARG A 16 12.44 -9.74 -2.44
CA ARG A 16 11.14 -10.41 -2.37
C ARG A 16 10.87 -10.81 -0.92
N PRO A 17 9.75 -10.36 -0.33
CA PRO A 17 9.49 -10.67 1.06
C PRO A 17 9.21 -12.15 1.29
N GLY A 18 9.46 -12.62 2.50
CA GLY A 18 8.78 -13.80 3.06
C GLY A 18 7.34 -13.48 3.52
N TRP A 19 6.52 -14.52 3.76
CA TRP A 19 5.17 -14.33 4.30
C TRP A 19 5.17 -13.61 5.66
N ARG A 20 6.06 -14.03 6.57
CA ARG A 20 6.26 -13.39 7.88
C ARG A 20 6.58 -11.90 7.75
N GLN A 21 7.42 -11.53 6.79
CA GLN A 21 7.79 -10.14 6.53
C GLN A 21 6.62 -9.29 6.00
N THR A 22 5.69 -9.90 5.26
CA THR A 22 4.50 -9.20 4.74
C THR A 22 3.54 -8.85 5.87
N PHE A 23 3.32 -9.76 6.82
CA PHE A 23 2.52 -9.47 8.01
C PHE A 23 3.21 -8.49 8.97
N ALA A 24 4.52 -8.61 9.15
CA ALA A 24 5.31 -7.65 9.91
C ALA A 24 5.18 -6.23 9.31
N ALA A 25 5.20 -6.11 7.97
CA ALA A 25 4.96 -4.86 7.26
C ALA A 25 3.55 -4.31 7.50
N GLY A 26 2.53 -5.18 7.50
CA GLY A 26 1.16 -4.80 7.87
C GLY A 26 1.12 -4.16 9.25
N ARG A 27 1.72 -4.80 10.26
CA ARG A 27 1.77 -4.28 11.63
C ARG A 27 2.49 -2.94 11.73
N LEU A 28 3.60 -2.79 10.99
CA LEU A 28 4.35 -1.54 10.94
C LEU A 28 3.49 -0.40 10.35
N LEU A 29 2.76 -0.65 9.27
CA LEU A 29 1.87 0.34 8.66
C LEU A 29 0.68 0.69 9.56
N THR A 30 0.09 -0.30 10.24
CA THR A 30 -0.95 -0.07 11.26
C THR A 30 -0.48 0.88 12.34
N ARG A 31 0.75 0.68 12.86
CA ARG A 31 1.32 1.56 13.89
C ARG A 31 1.66 2.95 13.36
N ARG A 32 2.16 3.07 12.12
CA ARG A 32 2.60 4.36 11.55
C ARG A 32 1.49 5.22 10.97
N LEU A 33 0.60 4.60 10.21
CA LEU A 33 -0.38 5.29 9.37
C LEU A 33 -1.81 5.12 9.90
N GLY A 34 -2.07 4.01 10.61
CA GLY A 34 -3.36 3.73 11.22
C GLY A 34 -3.51 4.35 12.61
N ARG A 35 -2.53 4.14 13.50
CA ARG A 35 -2.57 4.51 14.93
C ARG A 35 -3.96 4.27 15.55
N PRO A 36 -4.38 3.00 15.67
CA PRO A 36 -5.70 2.67 16.18
C PRO A 36 -5.91 3.28 17.58
N LEU A 37 -7.06 3.92 17.76
CA LEU A 37 -7.51 4.58 18.98
C LEU A 37 -7.71 3.58 20.13
N THR A 38 -8.10 2.35 19.80
CA THR A 38 -8.36 1.32 20.80
C THR A 38 -7.77 -0.02 20.35
N PRO A 39 -7.49 -0.95 21.29
CA PRO A 39 -7.10 -2.31 20.95
C PRO A 39 -8.16 -3.02 20.10
N LEU A 40 -9.43 -2.62 20.25
CA LEU A 40 -10.60 -3.24 19.62
C LEU A 40 -10.68 -2.92 18.12
N THR A 41 -10.24 -1.73 17.69
CA THR A 41 -10.18 -1.36 16.25
C THR A 41 -8.89 -1.82 15.57
N TRP A 42 -7.89 -2.27 16.33
CA TRP A 42 -6.59 -2.69 15.80
C TRP A 42 -6.70 -3.73 14.68
N PRO A 43 -7.51 -4.81 14.78
CA PRO A 43 -7.59 -5.82 13.72
C PRO A 43 -8.16 -5.25 12.42
N VAL A 44 -9.12 -4.33 12.50
CA VAL A 44 -9.71 -3.67 11.32
C VAL A 44 -8.68 -2.77 10.65
N VAL A 45 -8.01 -1.91 11.42
CA VAL A 45 -6.97 -1.02 10.90
C VAL A 45 -5.80 -1.84 10.35
N TYR A 46 -5.45 -2.97 10.98
CA TYR A 46 -4.48 -3.92 10.44
C TYR A 46 -4.91 -4.51 9.10
N ALA A 47 -6.15 -4.98 8.98
CA ALA A 47 -6.65 -5.56 7.75
C ALA A 47 -6.64 -4.54 6.59
N LEU A 48 -6.98 -3.27 6.86
CA LEU A 48 -6.92 -2.18 5.87
C LEU A 48 -5.52 -2.01 5.25
N TRP A 49 -4.45 -2.27 6.00
CA TRP A 49 -3.07 -2.18 5.50
C TRP A 49 -2.52 -3.52 5.00
N ALA A 50 -2.88 -4.63 5.64
CA ALA A 50 -2.42 -5.97 5.28
C ALA A 50 -2.97 -6.42 3.93
N VAL A 51 -4.24 -6.15 3.61
CA VAL A 51 -4.86 -6.59 2.35
C VAL A 51 -4.18 -5.98 1.10
N PRO A 52 -3.91 -4.66 1.04
CA PRO A 52 -3.15 -4.08 -0.06
C PRO A 52 -1.73 -4.66 -0.20
N LEU A 53 -1.05 -4.94 0.92
CA LEU A 53 0.29 -5.54 0.92
C LEU A 53 0.27 -6.99 0.44
N LEU A 54 -0.70 -7.78 0.89
CA LEU A 54 -0.94 -9.14 0.41
C LEU A 54 -1.23 -9.13 -1.08
N SER A 55 -2.12 -8.26 -1.53
CA SER A 55 -2.42 -8.07 -2.95
C SER A 55 -1.17 -7.70 -3.77
N ALA A 56 -0.34 -6.78 -3.25
CA ALA A 56 0.92 -6.41 -3.88
C ALA A 56 1.92 -7.59 -3.90
N ARG A 57 2.00 -8.36 -2.82
CA ARG A 57 2.84 -9.57 -2.74
C ARG A 57 2.47 -10.58 -3.80
N VAL A 58 1.19 -10.97 -3.90
CA VAL A 58 0.80 -12.03 -4.84
C VAL A 58 0.89 -11.55 -6.30
N ARG A 59 0.73 -10.26 -6.55
CA ARG A 59 1.04 -9.64 -7.86
C ARG A 59 2.54 -9.56 -8.16
N GLY A 60 3.39 -9.90 -7.19
CA GLY A 60 4.84 -9.82 -7.32
C GLY A 60 5.35 -8.38 -7.36
N GLY A 61 4.65 -7.45 -6.70
CA GLY A 61 4.98 -6.03 -6.62
C GLY A 61 5.49 -5.59 -5.24
N LEU A 62 5.55 -6.47 -4.24
CA LEU A 62 6.01 -6.09 -2.90
C LEU A 62 7.52 -6.27 -2.75
N LEU A 63 8.21 -5.23 -2.28
CA LEU A 63 9.64 -5.22 -1.96
C LEU A 63 9.86 -5.02 -0.47
N VAL A 64 10.76 -5.79 0.13
CA VAL A 64 11.15 -5.67 1.55
C VAL A 64 12.65 -5.83 1.71
N CYS A 65 13.26 -4.99 2.55
CA CYS A 65 14.67 -5.05 2.93
C CYS A 65 14.81 -4.65 4.40
N ASP A 66 15.37 -5.52 5.24
CA ASP A 66 15.62 -5.27 6.67
C ASP A 66 14.42 -4.73 7.46
N GLY A 67 13.22 -5.22 7.13
CA GLY A 67 11.96 -4.78 7.74
C GLY A 67 11.41 -3.46 7.18
N ALA A 68 12.13 -2.78 6.29
CA ALA A 68 11.57 -1.72 5.47
C ALA A 68 10.81 -2.30 4.28
N THR A 69 9.69 -1.67 3.89
CA THR A 69 8.77 -2.19 2.89
C THR A 69 8.38 -1.12 1.87
N VAL A 70 8.18 -1.56 0.62
CA VAL A 70 7.69 -0.76 -0.52
C VAL A 70 6.74 -1.61 -1.35
N ALA A 71 5.53 -1.12 -1.63
CA ALA A 71 4.60 -1.79 -2.54
C ALA A 71 4.58 -1.11 -3.92
N LEU A 72 4.88 -1.89 -4.95
CA LEU A 72 4.80 -1.51 -6.35
C LEU A 72 3.48 -1.97 -6.96
N ALA A 73 2.75 -1.03 -7.55
CA ALA A 73 1.61 -1.36 -8.40
C ALA A 73 1.92 -1.01 -9.85
N GLY A 74 1.87 -2.02 -10.71
CA GLY A 74 2.25 -1.93 -12.11
C GLY A 74 2.78 -3.23 -12.68
N PHE A 75 3.21 -4.13 -11.78
CA PHE A 75 3.66 -5.48 -12.09
C PHE A 75 2.51 -6.33 -12.63
N ARG A 76 2.68 -6.91 -13.82
CA ARG A 76 1.75 -7.87 -14.40
C ARG A 76 2.18 -9.28 -13.99
N PRO A 77 1.43 -9.97 -13.12
CA PRO A 77 1.72 -11.36 -12.83
C PRO A 77 1.46 -12.24 -14.06
N ALA A 78 2.31 -13.25 -14.25
CA ALA A 78 2.08 -14.34 -15.19
C ALA A 78 0.72 -15.01 -14.93
N ARG A 79 0.10 -15.60 -15.97
CA ARG A 79 -1.29 -16.13 -15.92
C ARG A 79 -1.54 -17.07 -14.72
N ARG A 80 -0.61 -17.96 -14.38
CA ARG A 80 -0.68 -18.83 -13.19
C ARG A 80 -0.67 -18.07 -11.85
N ARG A 81 0.07 -16.96 -11.76
CA ARG A 81 0.12 -16.10 -10.57
C ARG A 81 -1.10 -15.19 -10.43
N ARG A 82 -1.90 -15.01 -11.49
CA ARG A 82 -3.17 -14.26 -11.42
C ARG A 82 -4.22 -14.99 -10.59
N LEU A 83 -4.33 -16.31 -10.75
CA LEU A 83 -5.32 -17.12 -10.04
C LEU A 83 -5.01 -17.16 -8.53
N THR A 84 -3.75 -17.37 -8.17
CA THR A 84 -3.32 -17.31 -6.76
C THR A 84 -3.44 -15.90 -6.19
N ALA A 85 -3.21 -14.85 -6.99
CA ALA A 85 -3.44 -13.46 -6.58
C ALA A 85 -4.90 -13.12 -6.37
N ALA A 86 -5.78 -13.61 -7.24
CA ALA A 86 -7.22 -13.44 -7.10
C ALA A 86 -7.73 -14.17 -5.86
N ALA A 87 -7.33 -15.43 -5.66
CA ALA A 87 -7.71 -16.22 -4.49
C ALA A 87 -7.21 -15.60 -3.18
N GLY A 88 -5.92 -15.24 -3.09
CA GLY A 88 -5.37 -14.61 -1.88
C GLY A 88 -5.98 -13.24 -1.58
N CYS A 89 -6.31 -12.46 -2.61
CA CYS A 89 -7.00 -11.18 -2.42
C CYS A 89 -8.46 -11.37 -2.02
N ALA A 90 -9.15 -12.38 -2.56
CA ALA A 90 -10.52 -12.73 -2.19
C ALA A 90 -10.60 -13.19 -0.74
N VAL A 91 -9.71 -14.09 -0.31
CA VAL A 91 -9.62 -14.55 1.09
C VAL A 91 -9.33 -13.37 2.04
N ALA A 92 -8.40 -12.48 1.68
CA ALA A 92 -8.10 -11.30 2.48
C ALA A 92 -9.29 -10.33 2.57
N THR A 93 -10.03 -10.16 1.48
CA THR A 93 -11.22 -9.29 1.42
C THR A 93 -12.38 -9.90 2.21
N ALA A 94 -12.61 -11.20 2.08
CA ALA A 94 -13.60 -11.95 2.85
C ALA A 94 -13.27 -11.93 4.35
N ALA A 95 -11.99 -12.02 4.73
CA ALA A 95 -11.56 -11.87 6.11
C ALA A 95 -11.84 -10.47 6.66
N VAL A 96 -11.60 -9.40 5.88
CA VAL A 96 -11.96 -8.03 6.29
C VAL A 96 -13.47 -7.88 6.43
N ALA A 97 -14.24 -8.37 5.45
CA ALA A 97 -15.70 -8.29 5.47
C ALA A 97 -16.28 -9.09 6.64
N GLY A 98 -15.76 -10.29 6.89
CA GLY A 98 -16.12 -11.10 8.05
C GLY A 98 -15.75 -10.44 9.37
N LEU A 99 -14.61 -9.74 9.45
CA LEU A 99 -14.19 -9.05 10.66
C LEU A 99 -15.01 -7.75 10.90
N LEU A 100 -15.38 -7.04 9.84
CA LEU A 100 -16.34 -5.93 9.91
C LEU A 100 -17.73 -6.44 10.33
N ALA A 101 -18.16 -7.57 9.78
CA ALA A 101 -19.39 -8.24 10.16
C ALA A 101 -19.37 -8.65 11.65
N VAL A 102 -18.29 -9.25 12.15
CA VAL A 102 -18.15 -9.64 13.56
C VAL A 102 -18.00 -8.45 14.51
N VAL A 103 -17.46 -7.31 14.07
CA VAL A 103 -17.34 -6.11 14.93
C VAL A 103 -18.63 -5.27 14.90
N ALA A 104 -19.38 -5.26 13.80
CA ALA A 104 -20.55 -4.39 13.63
C ALA A 104 -21.91 -5.11 13.81
N LEU A 105 -22.02 -6.42 13.53
CA LEU A 105 -23.30 -7.16 13.62
C LEU A 105 -23.68 -7.61 15.02
N PRO A 106 -22.79 -8.15 15.88
CA PRO A 106 -23.18 -8.52 17.24
C PRO A 106 -23.80 -7.36 18.04
N PRO A 107 -23.27 -6.12 17.97
CA PRO A 107 -23.90 -4.99 18.63
C PRO A 107 -25.33 -4.68 18.14
N LEU A 108 -25.62 -4.92 16.85
CA LEU A 108 -26.95 -4.70 16.26
C LEU A 108 -27.91 -5.87 16.53
N ALA A 109 -27.44 -7.11 16.45
CA ALA A 109 -28.23 -8.31 16.71
C ALA A 109 -28.60 -8.44 18.19
N VAL A 110 -27.67 -8.09 19.09
CA VAL A 110 -27.92 -8.07 20.54
C VAL A 110 -28.86 -6.93 20.91
N ALA A 111 -28.72 -5.74 20.29
CA ALA A 111 -29.68 -4.65 20.49
C ALA A 111 -31.10 -5.04 20.04
N ALA A 112 -31.25 -5.69 18.87
CA ALA A 112 -32.55 -6.17 18.38
C ALA A 112 -33.17 -7.27 19.26
N ALA A 113 -32.36 -8.23 19.71
CA ALA A 113 -32.82 -9.32 20.58
C ALA A 113 -33.19 -8.84 21.99
N THR A 114 -32.46 -7.87 22.53
CA THR A 114 -32.74 -7.34 23.88
C THR A 114 -33.92 -6.37 23.88
N PHE A 115 -34.18 -5.65 22.78
CA PHE A 115 -35.41 -4.87 22.59
C PHE A 115 -36.67 -5.76 22.65
N ALA A 116 -36.59 -6.98 22.12
CA ALA A 116 -37.67 -7.96 22.18
C ALA A 116 -37.88 -8.56 23.59
N LEU A 117 -36.90 -8.42 24.51
CA LEU A 117 -36.91 -9.03 25.84
C LEU A 117 -37.18 -8.03 26.98
N GLY A 118 -37.40 -6.74 26.70
CA GLY A 118 -37.89 -5.75 27.67
C GLY A 118 -36.99 -5.40 28.85
N GLY A 119 -35.73 -5.84 28.86
CA GLY A 119 -34.77 -5.51 29.93
C GLY A 119 -34.28 -4.06 29.87
N PRO A 120 -33.58 -3.55 30.92
CA PRO A 120 -32.93 -2.23 30.91
C PRO A 120 -31.54 -2.22 30.23
N TRP A 121 -30.96 -3.40 29.99
CA TRP A 121 -29.66 -3.57 29.30
C TRP A 121 -29.62 -3.30 27.77
N PRO A 122 -30.73 -3.27 26.99
CA PRO A 122 -30.71 -2.93 25.56
C PRO A 122 -30.16 -1.53 25.32
N LEU A 123 -30.40 -0.59 26.23
CA LEU A 123 -29.94 0.79 26.13
C LEU A 123 -28.42 0.88 26.28
N ALA A 124 -27.86 0.22 27.30
CA ALA A 124 -26.41 0.16 27.50
C ALA A 124 -25.68 -0.52 26.33
N LEU A 125 -26.26 -1.61 25.80
CA LEU A 125 -25.72 -2.32 24.65
C LEU A 125 -25.84 -1.49 23.37
N ALA A 126 -26.99 -0.86 23.10
CA ALA A 126 -27.16 0.03 21.95
C ALA A 126 -26.21 1.24 21.99
N VAL A 127 -25.99 1.82 23.18
CA VAL A 127 -25.01 2.90 23.35
C VAL A 127 -23.59 2.39 23.09
N ALA A 128 -23.20 1.23 23.61
CA ALA A 128 -21.90 0.62 23.33
C ALA A 128 -21.72 0.31 21.83
N SER A 129 -22.76 -0.19 21.16
CA SER A 129 -22.81 -0.42 19.71
C SER A 129 -22.58 0.84 18.90
N LEU A 130 -23.30 1.91 19.24
CA LEU A 130 -23.18 3.21 18.58
C LEU A 130 -21.78 3.81 18.79
N LEU A 131 -21.23 3.71 20.00
CA LEU A 131 -19.88 4.18 20.30
C LEU A 131 -18.82 3.38 19.52
N ALA A 132 -18.95 2.05 19.45
CA ALA A 132 -18.06 1.21 18.65
C ALA A 132 -18.15 1.53 17.15
N GLY A 133 -19.35 1.72 16.62
CA GLY A 133 -19.59 2.13 15.24
C GLY A 133 -19.02 3.52 14.93
N ALA A 134 -19.22 4.49 15.81
CA ALA A 134 -18.67 5.84 15.70
C ALA A 134 -17.13 5.82 15.72
N LEU A 135 -16.51 5.06 16.63
CA LEU A 135 -15.07 4.87 16.68
C LEU A 135 -14.52 4.26 15.38
N LEU A 136 -15.19 3.24 14.84
CA LEU A 136 -14.83 2.64 13.57
C LEU A 136 -14.92 3.63 12.40
N LEU A 137 -15.97 4.44 12.35
CA LEU A 137 -16.15 5.48 11.34
C LEU A 137 -15.05 6.55 11.43
N ILE A 138 -14.68 6.97 12.65
CA ILE A 138 -13.57 7.90 12.88
C ILE A 138 -12.25 7.31 12.36
N GLU A 139 -11.98 6.03 12.61
CA GLU A 139 -10.78 5.35 12.10
C GLU A 139 -10.76 5.26 10.57
N LEU A 140 -11.90 4.92 9.96
CA LEU A 140 -12.04 4.91 8.51
C LEU A 140 -11.83 6.30 7.91
N ALA A 141 -12.40 7.34 8.53
CA ALA A 141 -12.22 8.73 8.13
C ALA A 141 -10.75 9.17 8.24
N ARG A 142 -10.03 8.76 9.29
CA ARG A 142 -8.58 9.03 9.44
C ARG A 142 -7.74 8.31 8.39
N CYS A 143 -8.15 7.12 7.95
CA CYS A 143 -7.48 6.38 6.90
C CYS A 143 -7.83 6.88 5.48
N ALA A 144 -8.99 7.53 5.30
CA ALA A 144 -9.51 7.93 3.99
C ALA A 144 -8.53 8.78 3.16
N PRO A 145 -7.80 9.77 3.71
CA PRO A 145 -6.80 10.52 2.96
C PRO A 145 -5.74 9.63 2.32
N ALA A 146 -5.25 8.60 3.04
CA ALA A 146 -4.27 7.68 2.51
C ALA A 146 -4.83 6.85 1.34
N PHE A 147 -6.09 6.40 1.45
CA PHE A 147 -6.78 5.70 0.36
C PHE A 147 -7.03 6.58 -0.87
N VAL A 148 -7.40 7.86 -0.66
CA VAL A 148 -7.55 8.84 -1.73
C VAL A 148 -6.22 9.05 -2.45
N GLN A 149 -5.11 9.15 -1.73
CA GLN A 149 -3.77 9.28 -2.33
C GLN A 149 -3.39 8.04 -3.15
N VAL A 150 -3.67 6.84 -2.63
CA VAL A 150 -3.48 5.56 -3.35
C VAL A 150 -4.27 5.57 -4.67
N TRP A 151 -5.50 6.08 -4.67
CA TRP A 151 -6.34 6.14 -5.87
C TRP A 151 -5.89 7.22 -6.86
N ARG A 152 -5.51 8.41 -6.37
CA ARG A 152 -4.92 9.49 -7.19
C ARG A 152 -3.67 9.01 -7.92
N ALA A 153 -2.78 8.31 -7.23
CA ALA A 153 -1.57 7.74 -7.80
C ALA A 153 -1.89 6.69 -8.89
N ARG A 154 -2.95 5.88 -8.74
CA ARG A 154 -3.41 4.96 -9.81
C ARG A 154 -3.83 5.71 -11.07
N ARG A 155 -4.60 6.79 -10.90
CA ARG A 155 -5.02 7.64 -12.04
C ARG A 155 -3.81 8.27 -12.73
N THR A 156 -2.84 8.78 -11.97
CA THR A 156 -1.61 9.37 -12.52
C THR A 156 -0.81 8.34 -13.30
N VAL A 157 -0.59 7.13 -12.77
CA VAL A 157 0.10 6.05 -13.51
C VAL A 157 -0.62 5.69 -14.80
N ARG A 158 -1.96 5.57 -14.79
CA ARG A 158 -2.73 5.29 -16.01
C ARG A 158 -2.54 6.38 -17.07
N ARG A 159 -2.61 7.65 -16.65
CA ARG A 159 -2.39 8.80 -17.53
C ARG A 159 -0.97 8.80 -18.13
N LEU A 160 0.05 8.58 -17.30
CA LEU A 160 1.43 8.56 -17.75
C LEU A 160 1.72 7.38 -18.69
N ARG A 161 1.17 6.19 -18.42
CA ARG A 161 1.23 5.06 -19.36
C ARG A 161 0.57 5.37 -20.71
N GLY A 162 -0.53 6.14 -20.71
CA GLY A 162 -1.17 6.60 -21.95
C GLY A 162 -0.30 7.54 -22.78
N ARG A 163 0.74 8.16 -22.19
CA ARG A 163 1.72 9.02 -22.88
C ARG A 163 3.00 8.27 -23.28
N GLY A 164 3.06 6.96 -23.06
CA GLY A 164 4.23 6.13 -23.33
C GLY A 164 5.16 5.94 -22.12
N GLY A 165 5.99 4.90 -22.22
CA GLY A 165 6.94 4.50 -21.18
C GLY A 165 6.34 3.62 -20.09
N ASP A 166 7.24 2.98 -19.33
CA ASP A 166 6.91 2.05 -18.27
C ASP A 166 6.80 2.74 -16.91
N TRP A 167 5.57 2.98 -16.45
CA TRP A 167 5.30 3.69 -15.20
C TRP A 167 4.74 2.76 -14.12
N TYR A 168 5.31 2.86 -12.92
CA TYR A 168 4.96 2.05 -11.75
C TYR A 168 4.66 2.95 -10.56
N ARG A 169 3.66 2.57 -9.77
CA ARG A 169 3.35 3.26 -8.52
C ARG A 169 4.18 2.68 -7.38
N ALA A 170 5.02 3.46 -6.75
CA ALA A 170 5.68 3.14 -5.48
C ALA A 170 4.84 3.70 -4.32
N GLY A 171 3.93 2.87 -3.78
CA GLY A 171 3.08 3.24 -2.66
C GLY A 171 3.49 2.51 -1.40
N LEU A 172 3.57 3.20 -0.27
CA LEU A 172 3.86 2.64 1.07
C LEU A 172 5.34 2.32 1.29
N LEU A 173 6.15 3.37 1.47
CA LEU A 173 7.54 3.26 1.91
C LEU A 173 7.58 3.40 3.45
N ALA A 174 7.80 2.29 4.15
CA ALA A 174 7.88 2.25 5.61
C ALA A 174 9.19 1.57 6.06
N GLY A 175 9.73 1.97 7.21
CA GLY A 175 10.93 1.39 7.80
C GLY A 175 10.72 1.10 9.29
N PRO A 176 11.50 0.18 9.88
CA PRO A 176 11.43 -0.12 11.31
C PRO A 176 11.72 1.14 12.14
N GLU A 177 11.09 1.25 13.31
CA GLU A 177 11.43 2.29 14.28
C GLU A 177 12.90 2.17 14.69
N GLY A 178 13.59 3.31 14.80
CA GLY A 178 15.02 3.36 15.15
C GLY A 178 15.99 2.89 14.06
N ARG A 179 15.53 2.48 12.87
CA ARG A 179 16.42 1.95 11.79
C ARG A 179 16.28 2.73 10.47
N PRO A 180 16.77 3.99 10.40
CA PRO A 180 16.73 4.79 9.18
C PRO A 180 17.56 4.16 8.04
N GLU A 181 18.60 3.40 8.36
CA GLU A 181 19.47 2.72 7.39
C GLU A 181 18.74 1.68 6.54
N ALA A 182 17.82 0.90 7.14
CA ALA A 182 17.03 -0.10 6.42
C ALA A 182 16.20 0.55 5.31
N LEU A 183 15.63 1.72 5.61
CA LEU A 183 14.90 2.52 4.63
C LEU A 183 15.82 3.07 3.54
N GLY A 184 17.03 3.50 3.92
CA GLY A 184 18.07 3.94 2.98
C GLY A 184 18.51 2.83 2.02
N ARG A 185 18.77 1.61 2.53
CA ARG A 185 19.14 0.44 1.72
C ARG A 185 18.02 0.04 0.76
N LEU A 186 16.77 -0.04 1.24
CA LEU A 186 15.62 -0.34 0.39
C LEU A 186 15.48 0.68 -0.75
N ARG A 187 15.61 1.98 -0.44
CA ARG A 187 15.56 3.06 -1.45
C ARG A 187 16.65 2.90 -2.49
N ARG A 188 17.91 2.70 -2.08
CA ARG A 188 19.03 2.53 -3.02
C ARG A 188 18.81 1.34 -3.96
N HIS A 189 18.49 0.17 -3.43
CA HIS A 189 18.28 -1.01 -4.27
C HIS A 189 17.05 -0.89 -5.17
N PHE A 190 15.98 -0.27 -4.69
CA PHE A 190 14.78 -0.05 -5.47
C PHE A 190 14.98 0.96 -6.61
N LEU A 191 15.69 2.06 -6.36
CA LEU A 191 15.98 3.07 -7.37
C LEU A 191 16.97 2.55 -8.42
N ALA A 192 18.03 1.85 -7.99
CA ALA A 192 18.96 1.21 -8.91
C ALA A 192 18.24 0.23 -9.85
N TRP A 193 17.29 -0.55 -9.33
CA TRP A 193 16.45 -1.41 -10.16
C TRP A 193 15.58 -0.63 -11.15
N ALA A 194 14.96 0.48 -10.70
CA ALA A 194 14.13 1.29 -11.57
C ALA A 194 14.94 1.94 -12.70
N ASP A 195 16.18 2.36 -12.39
CA ASP A 195 17.09 2.99 -13.34
C ASP A 195 17.63 1.99 -14.37
N GLU A 196 18.03 0.80 -13.91
CA GLU A 196 18.48 -0.31 -14.76
C GLU A 196 17.42 -0.73 -15.79
N HIS A 197 16.14 -0.64 -15.42
CA HIS A 197 15.03 -1.07 -16.27
C HIS A 197 14.30 0.09 -16.97
N GLY A 198 14.80 1.33 -16.85
CA GLY A 198 14.17 2.50 -17.48
C GLY A 198 12.72 2.73 -17.03
N VAL A 199 12.42 2.48 -15.76
CA VAL A 199 11.08 2.54 -15.19
C VAL A 199 10.83 3.87 -14.49
N GLY A 200 9.78 4.58 -14.91
CA GLY A 200 9.27 5.75 -14.24
C GLY A 200 8.48 5.39 -12.98
N LEU A 201 8.64 6.18 -11.92
CA LEU A 201 8.03 5.94 -10.61
C LEU A 201 7.07 7.05 -10.22
N VAL A 202 5.94 6.64 -9.63
CA VAL A 202 4.94 7.54 -9.04
C VAL A 202 4.78 7.19 -7.57
N ALA A 203 5.08 8.14 -6.70
CA ALA A 203 4.89 8.02 -5.25
C ALA A 203 3.87 9.04 -4.74
N PHE A 204 3.45 8.88 -3.49
CA PHE A 204 2.67 9.88 -2.78
C PHE A 204 3.27 10.10 -1.41
N ALA A 205 3.40 11.36 -1.01
CA ALA A 205 3.81 11.71 0.34
C ALA A 205 2.58 11.86 1.22
N THR A 206 2.53 11.12 2.34
CA THR A 206 1.49 11.27 3.36
C THR A 206 1.69 12.50 4.25
N GLY A 207 2.82 13.20 4.10
CA GLY A 207 3.15 14.41 4.84
C GLY A 207 4.48 15.02 4.41
N PRO A 208 4.84 16.21 4.92
CA PRO A 208 6.00 16.99 4.48
C PRO A 208 7.33 16.29 4.76
N ARG A 209 7.43 15.48 5.82
CA ARG A 209 8.62 14.67 6.10
C ARG A 209 8.85 13.61 5.03
N THR A 210 7.79 12.90 4.64
CA THR A 210 7.85 11.89 3.57
C THR A 210 8.12 12.55 2.20
N ALA A 211 7.57 13.74 1.96
CA ALA A 211 7.83 14.51 0.74
C ALA A 211 9.32 14.88 0.61
N ARG A 212 9.94 15.39 1.68
CA ARG A 212 11.39 15.68 1.70
C ARG A 212 12.24 14.43 1.44
N VAL A 213 11.83 13.29 2.01
CA VAL A 213 12.50 12.01 1.74
C VAL A 213 12.40 11.64 0.26
N TYR A 214 11.23 11.74 -0.37
CA TYR A 214 11.09 11.48 -1.81
C TYR A 214 11.87 12.48 -2.67
N ALA A 215 11.86 13.77 -2.32
CA ALA A 215 12.61 14.81 -3.02
C ALA A 215 14.12 14.53 -3.03
N SER A 216 14.69 14.08 -1.91
CA SER A 216 16.12 13.73 -1.79
C SER A 216 16.58 12.59 -2.71
N VAL A 217 15.66 11.88 -3.38
CA VAL A 217 15.97 10.81 -4.34
C VAL A 217 15.40 11.08 -5.73
N GLY A 218 15.19 12.36 -6.06
CA GLY A 218 14.83 12.78 -7.41
C GLY A 218 13.35 12.62 -7.77
N PHE A 219 12.46 12.48 -6.78
CA PHE A 219 11.03 12.67 -7.04
C PHE A 219 10.68 14.16 -6.99
N ALA A 220 9.95 14.62 -8.00
CA ALA A 220 9.43 15.98 -8.08
C ALA A 220 7.88 15.96 -8.04
N PRO A 221 7.21 17.03 -7.61
CA PRO A 221 5.75 17.13 -7.73
C PRO A 221 5.30 16.99 -9.18
N ASP A 222 4.21 16.24 -9.43
CA ASP A 222 3.55 16.19 -10.73
C ASP A 222 3.01 17.58 -11.08
N ALA A 223 3.37 18.12 -12.25
CA ALA A 223 2.97 19.46 -12.69
C ALA A 223 1.44 19.66 -12.66
N HIS A 224 0.67 18.59 -12.87
CA HIS A 224 -0.80 18.63 -12.85
C HIS A 224 -1.41 18.23 -11.50
N ARG A 225 -0.63 17.66 -10.57
CA ARG A 225 -1.09 17.15 -9.27
C ARG A 225 0.02 17.23 -8.22
N PRO A 226 0.24 18.38 -7.56
CA PRO A 226 1.39 18.59 -6.68
C PRO A 226 1.44 17.64 -5.46
N THR A 227 0.31 17.02 -5.10
CA THR A 227 0.26 15.99 -4.04
C THR A 227 0.84 14.63 -4.46
N VAL A 228 1.06 14.43 -5.75
CA VAL A 228 1.65 13.22 -6.32
C VAL A 228 3.09 13.53 -6.71
N LEU A 229 4.00 12.63 -6.35
CA LEU A 229 5.42 12.78 -6.65
C LEU A 229 5.80 11.83 -7.78
N VAL A 230 6.57 12.32 -8.74
CA VAL A 230 6.95 11.60 -9.95
C VAL A 230 8.45 11.64 -10.09
N ARG A 231 9.03 10.50 -10.42
CA ARG A 231 10.42 10.37 -10.84
C ARG A 231 10.42 9.73 -12.22
N PRO A 232 10.78 10.45 -13.29
CA PRO A 232 10.86 9.87 -14.62
C PRO A 232 11.90 8.75 -14.65
N ALA A 233 11.78 7.86 -15.63
CA ALA A 233 12.83 6.90 -15.92
C ALA A 233 14.12 7.68 -16.20
N SER A 234 15.19 7.39 -15.48
CA SER A 234 16.51 7.82 -15.92
C SER A 234 16.81 7.12 -17.24
N VAL A 235 17.21 7.89 -18.25
CA VAL A 235 17.75 7.30 -19.48
C VAL A 235 18.95 6.46 -19.05
N PRO A 236 18.98 5.14 -19.30
CA PRO A 236 20.13 4.33 -18.94
C PRO A 236 21.35 4.92 -19.63
N ALA A 237 22.49 4.99 -18.94
CA ALA A 237 23.77 5.44 -19.48
C ALA A 237 24.36 4.45 -20.51
N ARG A 238 23.53 3.90 -21.41
CA ARG A 238 23.95 3.19 -22.62
C ARG A 238 23.92 4.20 -23.76
N GLY A 239 25.03 4.90 -23.96
CA GLY A 239 25.20 5.85 -25.06
C GLY A 239 26.48 6.68 -25.01
N ALA A 240 27.24 6.66 -23.91
CA ALA A 240 28.47 7.45 -23.78
C ALA A 240 29.77 6.68 -24.11
N ARG A 241 29.71 5.50 -24.77
CA ARG A 241 30.91 4.67 -25.06
C ARG A 241 31.10 4.18 -26.51
N GLU A 242 30.41 4.74 -27.50
CA GLU A 242 30.64 4.39 -28.93
C GLU A 242 30.83 5.62 -29.85
N ARG A 243 31.48 6.67 -29.34
CA ARG A 243 32.01 7.75 -30.20
C ARG A 243 33.43 8.12 -29.79
N THR A 244 34.31 7.13 -29.76
CA THR A 244 35.77 7.29 -29.84
C THR A 244 36.34 5.89 -30.06
N GLY A 245 36.77 5.63 -31.29
CA GLY A 245 37.28 4.34 -31.75
C GLY A 245 36.94 4.17 -33.22
#